data_AF-A0A962CCE7-F1
#
_entry.id   AF-A0A962CCE7-F1
#
_cell.length_a   1.000
_cell.length_b   1.000
_cell.length_c   1.000
_cell.angle_alpha   90.00
_cell.angle_beta   90.00
_cell.angle_gamma   90.00
#
_symmetry.space_group_name_H-M   'P 1'
#
loop_
_entity.id
_entity.type
_entity.pdbx_description
1 polymer ?
#
loop_
_entity_poly.entity_id
_entity_poly.type
_entity_poly.pdbx_seq_one_letter_code
_entity_poly.pdbx_strand_id
1 'polypeptide(L)'
;MADWKQDYARGLEAAKKGNWEDVDRYMRGALAGNAEPAERLRLYGQRFEVYAPQHYAGMAALRLGDCTAALRYWSQGGNESFIRGVPELAEEEQQGRAECKTRLVRQGEPPKPTTEPIAKQTPVAKPPAPTPAPPPSRPVVVAPPTRPADSPPARPPVVDRPATNSVNAQILRPLLDAYLDGRYSDVLKLSNSVPPTPRLRWHMLTLRAAAAYNLAQLGGSPDAAKIARQAAEEARKADPALKPDSSYFSPKFLSFYAGR
;
A
#
# COMPACT_ATOMS: atom_id res chain seq x y z
N MET A 1 12.94 -16.65 0.25
CA MET A 1 11.86 -17.18 -0.61
C MET A 1 10.56 -16.54 -0.15
N ALA A 2 9.69 -16.12 -1.08
CA ALA A 2 8.34 -15.72 -0.72
C ALA A 2 7.49 -16.98 -0.48
N ASP A 3 6.58 -16.93 0.48
CA ASP A 3 5.60 -18.00 0.69
C ASP A 3 4.38 -17.70 -0.21
N TRP A 4 4.43 -18.24 -1.42
CA TRP A 4 3.46 -18.02 -2.49
C TRP A 4 2.01 -18.33 -2.08
N LYS A 5 1.80 -19.16 -1.06
CA LYS A 5 0.48 -19.43 -0.48
C LYS A 5 -0.06 -18.23 0.28
N GLN A 6 0.81 -17.49 0.97
CA GLN A 6 0.44 -16.24 1.62
C GLN A 6 0.19 -15.15 0.61
N ASP A 7 1.00 -15.06 -0.45
CA ASP A 7 0.74 -14.10 -1.53
C ASP A 7 -0.61 -14.39 -2.18
N TYR A 8 -0.92 -15.64 -2.52
CA TYR A 8 -2.25 -16.01 -3.01
C TYR A 8 -3.38 -15.65 -2.05
N ALA A 9 -3.24 -15.96 -0.75
CA ALA A 9 -4.24 -15.60 0.26
C ALA A 9 -4.43 -14.07 0.39
N ARG A 10 -3.33 -13.29 0.34
CA ARG A 10 -3.37 -11.81 0.31
C ARG A 10 -4.04 -11.29 -0.96
N GLY A 11 -3.80 -11.93 -2.10
CA GLY A 11 -4.43 -11.62 -3.39
C GLY A 11 -5.94 -11.89 -3.38
N LEU A 12 -6.41 -12.99 -2.79
CA LEU A 12 -7.84 -13.25 -2.60
C LEU A 12 -8.49 -12.20 -1.68
N GLU A 13 -7.83 -11.84 -0.59
CA GLU A 13 -8.30 -10.79 0.34
C GLU A 13 -8.23 -9.37 -0.26
N ALA A 14 -7.38 -9.14 -1.26
CA ALA A 14 -7.36 -7.91 -2.07
C ALA A 14 -8.49 -7.90 -3.11
N ALA A 15 -8.78 -9.04 -3.76
CA ALA A 15 -9.86 -9.17 -4.74
C ALA A 15 -11.23 -8.91 -4.10
N LYS A 16 -11.48 -9.48 -2.92
CA LYS A 16 -12.69 -9.20 -2.10
C LYS A 16 -12.89 -7.73 -1.74
N LYS A 17 -11.82 -6.92 -1.77
CA LYS A 17 -11.83 -5.48 -1.46
C LYS A 17 -11.84 -4.61 -2.72
N GLY A 18 -11.72 -5.20 -3.91
CA GLY A 18 -11.56 -4.48 -5.17
C GLY A 18 -10.18 -3.82 -5.37
N ASN A 19 -9.16 -4.21 -4.58
CA ASN A 19 -7.81 -3.67 -4.69
C ASN A 19 -7.03 -4.33 -5.85
N TRP A 20 -7.44 -4.13 -7.09
CA TRP A 20 -6.91 -4.89 -8.24
C TRP A 20 -5.39 -4.74 -8.47
N GLU A 21 -4.78 -3.61 -8.09
CA GLU A 21 -3.31 -3.44 -8.09
C GLU A 21 -2.61 -4.39 -7.10
N ASP A 22 -3.18 -4.58 -5.91
CA ASP A 22 -2.69 -5.55 -4.94
C ASP A 22 -2.91 -6.98 -5.46
N VAL A 23 -4.04 -7.26 -6.13
CA VAL A 23 -4.30 -8.59 -6.72
C VAL A 23 -3.24 -8.93 -7.76
N ASP A 24 -2.94 -8.04 -8.72
CA ASP A 24 -1.88 -8.29 -9.72
C ASP A 24 -0.52 -8.55 -9.04
N ARG A 25 -0.14 -7.67 -8.10
CA ARG A 25 1.13 -7.75 -7.36
C ARG A 25 1.26 -9.06 -6.58
N TYR A 26 0.22 -9.47 -5.84
CA TYR A 26 0.24 -10.69 -5.04
C TYR A 26 0.09 -11.96 -5.91
N MET A 27 -0.76 -11.96 -6.94
CA MET A 27 -0.92 -13.12 -7.83
C MET A 27 0.34 -13.36 -8.68
N ARG A 28 1.08 -12.32 -9.06
CA ARG A 28 2.40 -12.46 -9.70
C ARG A 28 3.47 -13.00 -8.74
N GLY A 29 3.40 -12.65 -7.45
CA GLY A 29 4.19 -13.30 -6.40
C GLY A 29 3.85 -14.79 -6.25
N ALA A 30 2.56 -15.13 -6.25
CA ALA A 30 2.09 -16.51 -6.18
C ALA A 30 2.57 -17.33 -7.40
N LEU A 31 2.35 -16.84 -8.62
CA LEU A 31 2.83 -17.44 -9.87
C LEU A 31 4.34 -17.65 -9.92
N ALA A 32 5.13 -16.75 -9.33
CA ALA A 32 6.59 -16.86 -9.28
C ALA A 32 7.10 -17.94 -8.30
N GLY A 33 6.29 -18.36 -7.32
CA GLY A 33 6.63 -19.46 -6.39
C GLY A 33 5.94 -20.79 -6.72
N ASN A 34 4.74 -20.76 -7.28
CA ASN A 34 4.06 -21.91 -7.88
C ASN A 34 3.08 -21.46 -8.98
N ALA A 35 3.36 -21.85 -10.22
CA ALA A 35 2.52 -21.55 -11.37
C ALA A 35 1.46 -22.62 -11.69
N GLU A 36 1.39 -23.75 -10.97
CA GLU A 36 0.40 -24.81 -11.26
C GLU A 36 -0.91 -24.59 -10.50
N PRO A 37 -2.06 -24.42 -11.19
CA PRO A 37 -3.37 -24.32 -10.53
C PRO A 37 -3.76 -25.66 -9.90
N ALA A 38 -4.51 -25.62 -8.79
CA ALA A 38 -4.91 -26.80 -8.03
C ALA A 38 -6.29 -26.61 -7.38
N GLU A 39 -7.15 -27.61 -7.50
CA GLU A 39 -8.54 -27.56 -7.01
C GLU A 39 -8.62 -27.39 -5.48
N ARG A 40 -7.63 -27.92 -4.75
CA ARG A 40 -7.69 -28.07 -3.30
C ARG A 40 -6.36 -27.74 -2.61
N LEU A 41 -6.01 -26.45 -2.55
CA LEU A 41 -4.81 -25.98 -1.87
C LEU A 41 -5.07 -25.68 -0.39
N ARG A 42 -4.31 -26.33 0.49
CA ARG A 42 -4.25 -26.00 1.92
C ARG A 42 -3.45 -24.71 2.13
N LEU A 43 -4.14 -23.60 2.35
CA LEU A 43 -3.53 -22.30 2.66
C LEU A 43 -3.17 -22.18 4.14
N TYR A 44 -4.15 -22.35 5.05
CA TYR A 44 -3.97 -22.22 6.49
C TYR A 44 -4.81 -23.24 7.27
N GLY A 45 -4.26 -23.75 8.39
CA GLY A 45 -4.99 -24.66 9.29
C GLY A 45 -5.51 -25.90 8.57
N GLN A 46 -6.83 -26.07 8.56
CA GLN A 46 -7.55 -27.10 7.78
C GLN A 46 -8.38 -26.51 6.62
N ARG A 47 -8.31 -25.20 6.35
CA ARG A 47 -8.98 -24.60 5.18
C ARG A 47 -8.25 -24.99 3.90
N PHE A 48 -9.01 -25.54 2.97
CA PHE A 48 -8.61 -25.74 1.59
C PHE A 48 -9.39 -24.74 0.74
N GLU A 49 -8.73 -24.06 -0.18
CA GLU A 49 -9.34 -23.14 -1.14
C GLU A 49 -8.89 -23.55 -2.55
N VAL A 50 -9.66 -23.17 -3.57
CA VAL A 50 -9.26 -23.34 -4.98
C VAL A 50 -8.07 -22.43 -5.28
N TYR A 51 -7.03 -22.97 -5.92
CA TYR A 51 -5.82 -22.25 -6.34
C TYR A 51 -5.82 -22.03 -7.85
N ALA A 52 -6.16 -20.82 -8.27
CA ALA A 52 -6.21 -20.42 -9.67
C ALA A 52 -5.48 -19.07 -9.89
N PRO A 53 -4.16 -18.99 -9.65
CA PRO A 53 -3.46 -17.71 -9.61
C PRO A 53 -3.45 -16.99 -10.98
N GLN A 54 -3.46 -17.72 -12.10
CA GLN A 54 -3.64 -17.14 -13.43
C GLN A 54 -5.01 -16.48 -13.62
N HIS A 55 -6.08 -17.15 -13.17
CA HIS A 55 -7.44 -16.65 -13.25
C HIS A 55 -7.58 -15.28 -12.57
N TYR A 56 -7.15 -15.19 -11.31
CA TYR A 56 -7.17 -13.93 -10.55
C TYR A 56 -6.18 -12.88 -11.08
N ALA A 57 -5.01 -13.26 -11.62
CA ALA A 57 -4.12 -12.33 -12.31
C ALA A 57 -4.75 -11.76 -13.59
N GLY A 58 -5.43 -12.58 -14.37
CA GLY A 58 -6.16 -12.15 -15.57
C GLY A 58 -7.33 -11.23 -15.25
N MET A 59 -8.06 -11.52 -14.16
CA MET A 59 -9.09 -10.61 -13.65
C MET A 59 -8.53 -9.28 -13.16
N ALA A 60 -7.40 -9.29 -12.45
CA ALA A 60 -6.72 -8.06 -12.05
C ALA A 60 -6.33 -7.22 -13.26
N ALA A 61 -5.70 -7.82 -14.28
CA ALA A 61 -5.36 -7.14 -15.52
C ALA A 61 -6.59 -6.57 -16.26
N LEU A 62 -7.70 -7.32 -16.36
CA LEU A 62 -8.97 -6.83 -16.91
C LEU A 62 -9.47 -5.57 -16.15
N ARG A 63 -9.46 -5.62 -14.81
CA ARG A 63 -9.97 -4.54 -13.96
C ARG A 63 -9.06 -3.30 -13.97
N LEU A 64 -7.75 -3.50 -14.17
CA LEU A 64 -6.76 -2.45 -14.41
C LEU A 64 -6.74 -1.91 -15.86
N GLY A 65 -7.46 -2.57 -16.78
CA GLY A 65 -7.61 -2.14 -18.18
C GLY A 65 -6.63 -2.79 -19.17
N ASP A 66 -5.65 -3.57 -18.71
CA ASP A 66 -4.74 -4.33 -19.58
C ASP A 66 -5.40 -5.62 -20.08
N CYS A 67 -6.24 -5.45 -21.10
CA CYS A 67 -6.93 -6.54 -21.77
C CYS A 67 -5.97 -7.54 -22.45
N THR A 68 -4.74 -7.12 -22.81
CA THR A 68 -3.75 -7.98 -23.45
C THR A 68 -3.06 -8.89 -22.43
N ALA A 69 -2.66 -8.37 -21.27
CA ALA A 69 -2.17 -9.20 -20.18
C ALA A 69 -3.27 -10.13 -19.63
N ALA A 70 -4.52 -9.65 -19.53
CA ALA A 70 -5.65 -10.47 -19.07
C ALA A 70 -5.84 -11.74 -19.92
N LEU A 71 -5.96 -11.58 -21.25
CA LEU A 71 -6.08 -12.70 -22.19
C LEU A 71 -4.87 -13.64 -22.10
N ARG A 72 -3.65 -13.09 -21.96
CA ARG A 72 -2.42 -13.88 -21.83
C ARG A 72 -2.35 -14.70 -20.54
N TYR A 73 -2.78 -14.16 -19.40
CA TYR A 73 -2.78 -14.89 -18.14
C TYR A 73 -3.76 -16.07 -18.20
N TRP A 74 -4.98 -15.83 -18.67
CA TRP A 74 -5.99 -16.87 -18.80
C TRP A 74 -5.60 -17.99 -19.78
N SER A 75 -4.78 -17.70 -20.79
CA SER A 75 -4.28 -18.68 -21.77
C SER A 75 -2.95 -19.36 -21.40
N GLN A 76 -2.49 -19.29 -20.13
CA GLN A 76 -1.18 -19.79 -19.70
C GLN A 76 -1.25 -20.79 -18.54
N GLY A 77 -0.17 -21.57 -18.34
CA GLY A 77 0.06 -22.38 -17.14
C GLY A 77 -0.99 -23.45 -16.84
N GLY A 78 -1.63 -24.02 -17.87
CA GLY A 78 -2.70 -25.01 -17.70
C GLY A 78 -4.05 -24.44 -17.27
N ASN A 79 -4.17 -23.12 -17.06
CA ASN A 79 -5.37 -22.46 -16.58
C ASN A 79 -6.61 -22.80 -17.41
N GLU A 80 -6.54 -22.78 -18.75
CA GLU A 80 -7.71 -23.14 -19.57
C GLU A 80 -8.23 -24.57 -19.37
N SER A 81 -7.35 -25.52 -19.09
CA SER A 81 -7.75 -26.91 -18.82
C SER A 81 -8.32 -27.06 -17.42
N PHE A 82 -7.73 -26.37 -16.44
CA PHE A 82 -8.19 -26.34 -15.06
C PHE A 82 -9.56 -25.68 -14.91
N ILE A 83 -9.72 -24.49 -15.48
CA ILE A 83 -10.93 -23.67 -15.38
C ILE A 83 -12.12 -24.32 -16.09
N ARG A 84 -11.91 -25.09 -17.17
CA ARG A 84 -12.97 -25.94 -17.77
C ARG A 84 -13.56 -26.98 -16.80
N GLY A 85 -12.85 -27.34 -15.73
CA GLY A 85 -13.35 -28.19 -14.65
C GLY A 85 -14.08 -27.44 -13.53
N VAL A 86 -14.02 -26.11 -13.49
CA VAL A 86 -14.59 -25.27 -12.42
C VAL A 86 -15.55 -24.23 -13.04
N PRO A 87 -16.85 -24.57 -13.20
CA PRO A 87 -17.76 -23.80 -14.04
C PRO A 87 -17.95 -22.34 -13.61
N GLU A 88 -17.98 -22.04 -12.30
CA GLU A 88 -18.10 -20.67 -11.79
C GLU A 88 -16.97 -19.77 -12.31
N LEU A 89 -15.72 -20.25 -12.26
CA LEU A 89 -14.56 -19.51 -12.75
C LEU A 89 -14.52 -19.47 -14.29
N ALA A 90 -15.06 -20.50 -14.96
CA ALA A 90 -15.16 -20.52 -16.41
C ALA A 90 -16.12 -19.47 -16.95
N GLU A 91 -17.26 -19.25 -16.30
CA GLU A 91 -18.21 -18.20 -16.68
C GLU A 91 -17.63 -16.80 -16.47
N GLU A 92 -16.92 -16.56 -15.35
CA GLU A 92 -16.26 -15.27 -15.11
C GLU A 92 -15.12 -15.01 -16.12
N GLU A 93 -14.35 -16.03 -16.54
CA GLU A 93 -13.40 -15.88 -17.66
C GLU A 93 -14.07 -15.65 -19.00
N GLN A 94 -15.17 -16.34 -19.33
CA GLN A 94 -15.88 -16.14 -20.60
C GLN A 94 -16.37 -14.69 -20.71
N GLN A 95 -16.96 -14.16 -19.64
CA GLN A 95 -17.38 -12.77 -19.54
C GLN A 95 -16.21 -11.79 -19.64
N GLY A 96 -15.14 -12.01 -18.87
CA GLY A 96 -13.93 -11.17 -18.90
C GLY A 96 -13.22 -11.18 -20.26
N ARG A 97 -13.14 -12.33 -20.93
CA ARG A 97 -12.60 -12.48 -22.29
C ARG A 97 -13.47 -11.77 -23.33
N ALA A 98 -14.81 -11.79 -23.18
CA ALA A 98 -15.72 -11.04 -24.03
C ALA A 98 -15.57 -9.52 -23.83
N GLU A 99 -15.49 -9.06 -22.58
CA GLU A 99 -15.24 -7.63 -22.29
C GLU A 99 -13.89 -7.16 -22.85
N CYS A 100 -12.81 -7.95 -22.64
CA CYS A 100 -11.50 -7.68 -23.25
C CYS A 100 -11.58 -7.53 -24.77
N LYS A 101 -12.28 -8.44 -25.47
CA LYS A 101 -12.46 -8.35 -26.93
C LYS A 101 -13.20 -7.07 -27.31
N THR A 102 -14.28 -6.70 -26.62
CA THR A 102 -15.05 -5.48 -26.91
C THR A 102 -14.24 -4.21 -26.66
N ARG A 103 -13.44 -4.16 -25.58
CA ARG A 103 -12.52 -3.05 -25.29
C ARG A 103 -11.41 -2.94 -26.33
N LEU A 104 -10.77 -4.05 -26.70
CA LEU A 104 -9.71 -4.09 -27.71
C LEU A 104 -10.21 -3.68 -29.10
N VAL A 105 -11.43 -4.08 -29.49
CA VAL A 105 -12.05 -3.60 -30.75
C VAL A 105 -12.27 -2.08 -30.71
N ARG A 106 -12.73 -1.50 -29.59
CA ARG A 106 -12.88 -0.04 -29.44
C ARG A 106 -11.56 0.73 -29.37
N GLN A 107 -10.46 0.07 -28.99
CA GLN A 107 -9.10 0.65 -28.98
C GLN A 107 -8.39 0.48 -30.33
N GLY A 108 -8.75 -0.54 -31.10
CA GLY A 108 -8.24 -0.81 -32.45
C GLY A 108 -9.07 -0.18 -33.58
N GLU A 109 -10.31 0.23 -33.32
CA GLU A 109 -11.02 1.16 -34.21
C GLU A 109 -10.23 2.48 -34.21
N PRO A 110 -9.70 2.93 -35.35
CA PRO A 110 -8.97 4.19 -35.40
C PRO A 110 -9.90 5.31 -34.93
N PRO A 111 -9.38 6.36 -34.25
CA PRO A 111 -10.20 7.50 -33.90
C PRO A 111 -10.79 8.07 -35.20
N LYS A 112 -12.09 7.83 -35.44
CA LYS A 112 -12.83 8.53 -36.48
C LYS A 112 -12.53 10.01 -36.25
N PRO A 113 -11.98 10.74 -37.23
CA PRO A 113 -11.61 12.13 -37.02
C PRO A 113 -12.88 12.84 -36.58
N THR A 114 -12.94 13.21 -35.30
CA THR A 114 -14.06 13.95 -34.77
C THR A 114 -13.95 15.32 -35.38
N THR A 115 -14.66 15.49 -36.49
CA THR A 115 -14.91 16.78 -37.15
C THR A 115 -15.87 17.56 -36.25
N GLU A 116 -15.44 17.84 -35.03
CA GLU A 116 -16.03 18.89 -34.20
C GLU A 116 -15.72 20.19 -34.94
N PRO A 117 -16.74 20.89 -35.48
CA PRO A 117 -16.46 22.02 -36.34
C PRO A 117 -15.78 23.12 -35.53
N ILE A 118 -14.62 23.60 -36.00
CA ILE A 118 -14.02 24.84 -35.50
C ILE A 118 -14.94 25.99 -35.90
N ALA A 119 -15.97 26.20 -35.10
CA ALA A 119 -17.05 27.15 -35.32
C ALA A 119 -16.61 28.56 -34.93
N LYS A 120 -15.66 29.09 -35.71
CA LYS A 120 -15.33 30.52 -35.86
C LYS A 120 -14.90 31.26 -34.58
N GLN A 121 -13.58 31.36 -34.38
CA GLN A 121 -12.99 32.57 -33.80
C GLN A 121 -11.85 33.07 -34.67
N THR A 122 -12.10 34.15 -35.43
CA THR A 122 -11.16 35.02 -36.16
C THR A 122 -11.99 36.10 -36.90
N PRO A 123 -11.45 37.29 -37.23
CA PRO A 123 -10.63 38.15 -36.38
C PRO A 123 -10.97 39.67 -36.50
N VAL A 124 -10.93 40.42 -35.39
CA VAL A 124 -10.80 41.90 -35.40
C VAL A 124 -9.84 42.31 -34.28
N ALA A 125 -9.14 43.45 -34.41
CA ALA A 125 -7.84 43.66 -33.74
C ALA A 125 -7.70 44.94 -32.88
N LYS A 126 -6.83 44.82 -31.86
CA LYS A 126 -5.98 45.87 -31.25
C LYS A 126 -6.65 46.97 -30.36
N PRO A 127 -5.86 47.78 -29.60
CA PRO A 127 -6.26 48.43 -28.32
C PRO A 127 -6.57 49.95 -28.50
N PRO A 128 -6.76 50.80 -27.44
CA PRO A 128 -6.38 50.64 -26.02
C PRO A 128 -7.44 51.04 -24.96
N ALA A 129 -7.05 50.91 -23.68
CA ALA A 129 -7.74 51.53 -22.54
C ALA A 129 -7.39 53.03 -22.43
N PRO A 130 -8.26 53.82 -21.76
CA PRO A 130 -7.74 54.54 -20.58
C PRO A 130 -8.67 54.55 -19.33
N THR A 131 -8.04 54.97 -18.23
CA THR A 131 -8.48 55.36 -16.87
C THR A 131 -9.40 56.62 -16.83
N PRO A 132 -9.84 57.21 -15.67
CA PRO A 132 -9.80 56.76 -14.25
C PRO A 132 -11.03 57.09 -13.31
N ALA A 133 -11.23 56.25 -12.28
CA ALA A 133 -11.52 56.63 -10.86
C ALA A 133 -12.92 57.27 -10.47
N PRO A 134 -13.14 57.90 -9.28
CA PRO A 134 -14.17 57.46 -8.29
C PRO A 134 -15.06 58.65 -7.77
N PRO A 135 -15.64 58.74 -6.53
CA PRO A 135 -15.93 57.80 -5.39
C PRO A 135 -17.48 57.77 -5.13
N PRO A 136 -18.15 57.94 -3.94
CA PRO A 136 -17.78 57.90 -2.50
C PRO A 136 -18.81 57.22 -1.51
N SER A 137 -18.54 57.37 -0.20
CA SER A 137 -19.48 57.48 0.95
C SER A 137 -20.40 56.34 1.45
N ARG A 138 -19.91 55.71 2.53
CA ARG A 138 -20.56 55.24 3.80
C ARG A 138 -21.83 56.01 4.25
N PRO A 139 -22.78 55.42 5.05
CA PRO A 139 -22.57 54.86 6.42
C PRO A 139 -22.97 53.37 6.57
N VAL A 140 -22.51 52.54 7.51
CA VAL A 140 -22.15 52.67 8.96
C VAL A 140 -23.37 52.72 9.90
N VAL A 141 -23.82 51.54 10.34
CA VAL A 141 -24.66 51.28 11.54
C VAL A 141 -24.09 49.96 12.12
N VAL A 142 -23.25 49.97 13.15
CA VAL A 142 -23.56 50.08 14.60
C VAL A 142 -24.42 48.91 15.10
N ALA A 143 -23.85 48.09 16.00
CA ALA A 143 -24.49 46.92 16.59
C ALA A 143 -24.70 47.08 18.11
N PRO A 144 -25.64 46.35 18.73
CA PRO A 144 -25.62 46.02 20.15
C PRO A 144 -25.12 44.57 20.40
N PRO A 145 -24.65 44.23 21.63
CA PRO A 145 -23.81 43.05 21.85
C PRO A 145 -24.45 41.88 22.62
N THR A 146 -23.84 40.69 22.49
CA THR A 146 -23.94 39.58 23.45
C THR A 146 -22.56 39.00 23.80
N ARG A 147 -22.48 38.24 24.90
CA ARG A 147 -21.26 37.95 25.67
C ARG A 147 -20.23 37.06 24.96
N PRO A 148 -18.94 37.13 25.38
CA PRO A 148 -17.92 36.19 24.93
C PRO A 148 -18.18 34.78 25.46
N ALA A 149 -17.81 33.79 24.66
CA ALA A 149 -17.62 32.40 25.07
C ALA A 149 -16.24 31.96 24.56
N ASP A 150 -15.40 31.43 25.45
CA ASP A 150 -14.04 31.00 25.12
C ASP A 150 -14.05 29.92 24.04
N SER A 151 -13.57 30.30 22.85
CA SER A 151 -13.33 29.37 21.75
C SER A 151 -11.88 28.91 21.84
N PRO A 152 -11.60 27.62 22.15
CA PRO A 152 -10.23 27.13 22.17
C PRO A 152 -9.59 27.30 20.77
N PRO A 153 -8.28 27.60 20.69
CA PRO A 153 -7.63 27.98 19.44
C PRO A 153 -7.80 26.88 18.39
N ALA A 154 -8.26 27.27 17.21
CA ALA A 154 -8.52 26.36 16.10
C ALA A 154 -7.27 25.54 15.78
N ARG A 155 -7.34 24.22 16.02
CA ARG A 155 -6.29 23.29 15.59
C ARG A 155 -6.12 23.46 14.07
N PRO A 156 -4.91 23.76 13.56
CA PRO A 156 -4.70 23.87 12.12
C PRO A 156 -5.11 22.56 11.45
N PRO A 157 -5.70 22.61 10.23
CA PRO A 157 -6.18 21.41 9.56
C PRO A 157 -5.04 20.41 9.42
N VAL A 158 -5.21 19.24 10.03
CA VAL A 158 -4.33 18.10 9.78
C VAL A 158 -4.57 17.71 8.33
N VAL A 159 -3.64 18.09 7.46
CA VAL A 159 -3.69 17.65 6.07
C VAL A 159 -3.43 16.15 6.08
N ASP A 160 -4.48 15.36 5.85
CA ASP A 160 -4.41 13.91 5.66
C ASP A 160 -3.62 13.57 4.39
N ARG A 161 -2.29 13.70 4.48
CA ARG A 161 -1.36 13.14 3.52
C ARG A 161 -1.38 11.61 3.70
N PRO A 162 -1.82 10.83 2.70
CA PRO A 162 -1.83 9.38 2.81
C PRO A 162 -0.39 8.86 2.98
N ALA A 163 -0.06 8.41 4.19
CA ALA A 163 1.28 7.97 4.57
C ALA A 163 1.71 6.66 3.85
N THR A 164 0.78 6.00 3.15
CA THR A 164 0.96 4.76 2.39
C THR A 164 2.09 4.79 1.36
N ASN A 165 2.40 5.96 0.79
CA ASN A 165 3.43 6.11 -0.25
C ASN A 165 4.76 6.68 0.28
N SER A 166 4.98 6.71 1.60
CA SER A 166 6.26 7.15 2.18
C SER A 166 7.34 6.06 2.02
N VAL A 167 8.48 6.41 1.43
CA VAL A 167 9.65 5.51 1.32
C VAL A 167 10.08 4.98 2.70
N ASN A 168 9.98 5.81 3.74
CA ASN A 168 10.23 5.42 5.13
C ASN A 168 9.29 4.29 5.61
N ALA A 169 8.01 4.33 5.21
CA ALA A 169 7.05 3.28 5.53
C ALA A 169 7.33 2.00 4.74
N GLN A 170 7.72 2.11 3.46
CA GLN A 170 8.13 0.97 2.63
C GLN A 170 9.36 0.24 3.21
N ILE A 171 10.33 0.98 3.76
CA ILE A 171 11.51 0.41 4.44
C ILE A 171 11.12 -0.26 5.78
N LEU A 172 10.24 0.35 6.58
CA LEU A 172 9.87 -0.20 7.88
C LEU A 172 8.93 -1.41 7.80
N ARG A 173 8.05 -1.48 6.80
CA ARG A 173 7.02 -2.53 6.69
C ARG A 173 7.57 -3.96 6.79
N PRO A 174 8.59 -4.40 6.02
CA PRO A 174 9.13 -5.76 6.14
C PRO A 174 9.78 -6.06 7.50
N LEU A 175 10.25 -5.04 8.24
CA LEU A 175 10.74 -5.23 9.62
C LEU A 175 9.59 -5.35 10.62
N LEU A 176 8.52 -4.57 10.44
CA LEU A 176 7.30 -4.65 11.25
C LEU A 176 6.60 -5.99 11.05
N ASP A 177 6.36 -6.40 9.80
CA ASP A 177 5.75 -7.67 9.44
C ASP A 177 6.55 -8.84 10.03
N ALA A 178 7.88 -8.87 9.84
CA ALA A 178 8.73 -9.91 10.42
C ALA A 178 8.82 -9.88 11.95
N TYR A 179 8.64 -8.73 12.60
CA TYR A 179 8.57 -8.63 14.06
C TYR A 179 7.24 -9.19 14.59
N LEU A 180 6.12 -8.86 13.95
CA LEU A 180 4.78 -9.30 14.33
C LEU A 180 4.56 -10.80 14.05
N ASP A 181 5.16 -11.34 12.99
CA ASP A 181 5.22 -12.79 12.71
C ASP A 181 6.08 -13.57 13.72
N GLY A 182 6.76 -12.91 14.67
CA GLY A 182 7.74 -13.52 15.56
C GLY A 182 9.05 -13.95 14.88
N ARG A 183 9.25 -13.59 13.60
CA ARG A 183 10.45 -13.88 12.79
C ARG A 183 11.60 -12.92 13.12
N TYR A 184 11.90 -12.79 14.41
CA TYR A 184 12.87 -11.85 14.96
C TYR A 184 14.27 -11.94 14.31
N SER A 185 14.70 -13.14 13.90
CA SER A 185 15.98 -13.34 13.21
C SER A 185 16.02 -12.72 11.81
N ASP A 186 14.88 -12.60 11.12
CA ASP A 186 14.77 -11.86 9.86
C ASP A 186 14.82 -10.35 10.10
N VAL A 187 14.20 -9.86 11.19
CA VAL A 187 14.32 -8.44 11.60
C VAL A 187 15.79 -8.05 11.81
N LEU A 188 16.62 -8.93 12.39
CA LEU A 188 18.05 -8.68 12.54
C LEU A 188 18.79 -8.66 11.19
N LYS A 189 18.43 -9.51 10.23
CA LYS A 189 19.02 -9.48 8.88
C LYS A 189 18.66 -8.17 8.16
N LEU A 190 17.37 -7.82 8.16
CA LEU A 190 16.82 -6.65 7.45
C LEU A 190 17.28 -5.32 8.05
N SER A 191 17.51 -5.26 9.37
CA SER A 191 17.99 -4.05 10.06
C SER A 191 19.51 -3.88 10.09
N ASN A 192 20.29 -4.71 9.36
CA ASN A 192 21.75 -4.55 9.29
C ASN A 192 22.18 -3.29 8.53
N SER A 193 21.38 -2.81 7.57
CA SER A 193 21.61 -1.53 6.88
C SER A 193 20.85 -0.42 7.60
N VAL A 194 21.58 0.44 8.31
CA VAL A 194 20.98 1.55 9.09
C VAL A 194 20.89 2.81 8.22
N PRO A 195 19.70 3.40 8.03
CA PRO A 195 19.52 4.54 7.12
C PRO A 195 20.02 5.87 7.70
N PRO A 196 20.29 6.88 6.85
CA PRO A 196 20.91 8.14 7.26
C PRO A 196 19.96 9.08 8.02
N THR A 197 18.65 8.99 7.82
CA THR A 197 17.69 9.92 8.46
C THR A 197 17.43 9.54 9.92
N PRO A 198 17.66 10.45 10.90
CA PRO A 198 17.64 10.14 12.34
C PRO A 198 16.40 9.40 12.83
N ARG A 199 15.21 9.86 12.45
CA ARG A 199 13.93 9.25 12.86
C ARG A 199 13.69 7.86 12.28
N LEU A 200 14.05 7.61 11.02
CA LEU A 200 13.93 6.27 10.43
C LEU A 200 14.94 5.30 11.07
N ARG A 201 16.16 5.79 11.33
CA ARG A 201 17.19 5.06 12.09
C ARG A 201 16.68 4.68 13.48
N TRP A 202 16.05 5.62 14.20
CA TRP A 202 15.42 5.35 15.50
C TRP A 202 14.36 4.24 15.42
N HIS A 203 13.45 4.28 14.44
CA HIS A 203 12.42 3.26 14.26
C HIS A 203 13.03 1.88 13.94
N MET A 204 13.97 1.78 13.00
CA MET A 204 14.62 0.51 12.64
C MET A 204 15.44 -0.08 13.80
N LEU A 205 16.20 0.75 14.53
CA LEU A 205 17.00 0.30 15.67
C LEU A 205 16.14 -0.11 16.86
N THR A 206 15.00 0.55 17.09
CA THR A 206 14.05 0.15 18.14
C THR A 206 13.42 -1.21 17.83
N LEU A 207 13.07 -1.49 16.56
CA LEU A 207 12.62 -2.81 16.12
C LEU A 207 13.73 -3.88 16.21
N ARG A 208 14.97 -3.53 15.82
CA ARG A 208 16.16 -4.40 15.98
C ARG A 208 16.39 -4.76 17.45
N ALA A 209 16.30 -3.78 18.35
CA ALA A 209 16.45 -3.97 19.79
C ALA A 209 15.36 -4.90 20.35
N ALA A 210 14.09 -4.70 19.95
CA ALA A 210 12.98 -5.53 20.40
C ALA A 210 13.07 -6.98 19.88
N ALA A 211 13.42 -7.16 18.61
CA ALA A 211 13.65 -8.49 18.02
C ALA A 211 14.81 -9.23 18.70
N ALA A 212 15.94 -8.55 18.93
CA ALA A 212 17.09 -9.10 19.62
C ALA A 212 16.78 -9.43 21.09
N TYR A 213 16.01 -8.58 21.78
CA TYR A 213 15.54 -8.85 23.15
C TYR A 213 14.68 -10.12 23.20
N ASN A 214 13.70 -10.25 22.31
CA ASN A 214 12.84 -11.43 22.26
C ASN A 214 13.62 -12.71 21.92
N LEU A 215 14.62 -12.64 21.02
CA LEU A 215 15.52 -13.78 20.73
C LEU A 215 16.36 -14.19 21.95
N ALA A 216 16.85 -13.24 22.74
CA ALA A 216 17.58 -13.53 23.97
C ALA A 216 16.69 -14.24 25.00
N GLN A 217 15.45 -13.77 25.18
CA GLN A 217 14.47 -14.38 26.09
C GLN A 217 14.01 -15.78 25.63
N LEU A 218 14.12 -16.10 24.34
CA LEU A 218 13.83 -17.42 23.76
C LEU A 218 15.07 -18.33 23.65
N GLY A 219 16.25 -17.86 24.06
CA GLY A 219 17.52 -18.60 23.90
C GLY A 219 17.99 -18.79 22.45
N GLY A 220 17.38 -18.09 21.49
CA GLY A 220 17.55 -18.35 20.04
C GLY A 220 18.86 -17.87 19.43
N SER A 221 19.70 -17.13 20.16
CA SER A 221 21.06 -16.75 19.76
C SER A 221 21.84 -16.19 20.97
N PRO A 222 23.12 -16.56 21.16
CA PRO A 222 23.93 -16.08 22.29
C PRO A 222 24.21 -14.57 22.23
N ASP A 223 24.43 -14.01 21.03
CA ASP A 223 24.70 -12.58 20.83
C ASP A 223 23.44 -11.70 20.93
N ALA A 224 22.25 -12.28 20.95
CA ALA A 224 21.00 -11.54 20.92
C ALA A 224 20.90 -10.50 22.06
N ALA A 225 21.32 -10.85 23.27
CA ALA A 225 21.33 -9.92 24.41
C ALA A 225 22.29 -8.73 24.21
N LYS A 226 23.41 -8.93 23.51
CA LYS A 226 24.40 -7.89 23.17
C LYS A 226 23.87 -6.98 22.08
N ILE A 227 23.32 -7.56 21.00
CA ILE A 227 22.70 -6.84 19.89
C ILE A 227 21.52 -5.98 20.39
N ALA A 228 20.71 -6.49 21.33
CA ALA A 228 19.59 -5.76 21.91
C ALA A 228 20.03 -4.48 22.63
N ARG A 229 21.08 -4.56 23.46
CA ARG A 229 21.63 -3.39 24.18
C ARG A 229 22.22 -2.36 23.23
N GLN A 230 23.05 -2.81 22.29
CA GLN A 230 23.68 -1.94 21.29
C GLN A 230 22.64 -1.20 20.44
N ALA A 231 21.61 -1.90 19.94
CA ALA A 231 20.55 -1.28 19.17
C ALA A 231 19.68 -0.31 20.00
N ALA A 232 19.41 -0.60 21.28
CA ALA A 232 18.69 0.31 22.18
C ALA A 232 19.51 1.56 22.53
N GLU A 233 20.83 1.45 22.68
CA GLU A 233 21.72 2.61 22.80
C GLU A 233 21.77 3.45 21.53
N GLU A 234 21.96 2.83 20.35
CA GLU A 234 22.02 3.56 19.09
C GLU A 234 20.68 4.22 18.74
N ALA A 235 19.55 3.60 19.07
CA ALA A 235 18.24 4.22 18.90
C ALA A 235 18.14 5.51 19.76
N ARG A 236 18.45 5.42 21.05
CA ARG A 236 18.47 6.56 21.98
C ARG A 236 19.47 7.67 21.56
N LYS A 237 20.57 7.31 20.88
CA LYS A 237 21.55 8.26 20.30
C LYS A 237 21.06 8.87 18.97
N ALA A 238 20.22 8.18 18.20
CA ALA A 238 19.73 8.63 16.90
C ALA A 238 18.60 9.67 17.01
N ASP A 239 17.66 9.50 17.94
CA ASP A 239 16.63 10.50 18.25
C ASP A 239 16.27 10.45 19.75
N PRO A 240 16.86 11.32 20.59
CA PRO A 240 16.61 11.34 22.03
C PRO A 240 15.19 11.77 22.43
N ALA A 241 14.41 12.37 21.52
CA ALA A 241 13.05 12.83 21.81
C ALA A 241 12.02 11.70 21.69
N LEU A 242 12.34 10.64 20.93
CA LEU A 242 11.43 9.53 20.66
C LEU A 242 11.58 8.40 21.70
N LYS A 243 10.44 7.82 22.09
CA LYS A 243 10.31 6.71 23.05
C LYS A 243 9.49 5.58 22.43
N PRO A 244 9.77 4.30 22.71
CA PRO A 244 8.96 3.18 22.22
C PRO A 244 7.53 3.26 22.76
N ASP A 245 6.55 2.96 21.91
CA ASP A 245 5.13 3.05 22.25
C ASP A 245 4.71 1.92 23.21
N SER A 246 4.07 2.29 24.33
CA SER A 246 3.59 1.35 25.35
C SER A 246 2.39 0.50 24.93
N SER A 247 1.72 0.83 23.84
CA SER A 247 0.68 0.00 23.22
C SER A 247 1.24 -1.08 22.29
N TYR A 248 2.46 -0.90 21.77
CA TYR A 248 3.08 -1.80 20.79
C TYR A 248 4.18 -2.70 21.39
N PHE A 249 4.92 -2.21 22.38
CA PHE A 249 6.02 -2.96 23.00
C PHE A 249 5.68 -3.44 24.41
N SER A 250 6.14 -4.64 24.77
CA SER A 250 5.85 -5.22 26.09
C SER A 250 6.48 -4.42 27.23
N PRO A 251 5.86 -4.32 28.43
CA PRO A 251 6.43 -3.61 29.57
C PRO A 251 7.84 -4.06 29.96
N LYS A 252 8.17 -5.35 29.76
CA LYS A 252 9.52 -5.87 29.99
C LYS A 252 10.55 -5.30 29.01
N PHE A 253 10.20 -5.15 27.72
CA PHE A 253 11.06 -4.47 26.75
C PHE A 253 11.17 -2.97 27.03
N LEU A 254 10.08 -2.29 27.42
CA LEU A 254 10.11 -0.87 27.77
C LEU A 254 11.08 -0.60 28.93
N SER A 255 11.02 -1.42 29.99
CA SER A 255 11.98 -1.34 31.11
C SER A 255 13.41 -1.65 30.68
N PHE A 256 13.62 -2.63 29.81
CA PHE A 256 14.94 -2.93 29.23
C PHE A 256 15.51 -1.77 28.39
N TYR A 257 14.68 -1.12 27.57
CA TYR A 257 15.07 0.00 26.71
C TYR A 257 15.29 1.30 27.52
N ALA A 258 14.55 1.51 28.60
CA ALA A 258 14.76 2.61 29.54
C ALA A 258 16.02 2.40 30.41
N GLY A 259 16.31 1.14 30.76
CA GLY A 259 17.45 0.75 31.59
C GLY A 259 18.83 1.02 30.98
N ARG A 260 19.84 0.87 31.83
CA ARG A 260 21.26 0.72 31.50
C ARG A 260 21.73 -0.61 32.06
#